data_AF-A0A4Q5SWY7-F1
#
_entry.id   AF-A0A4Q5SWY7-F1
#
_cell.length_a   1.000
_cell.length_b   1.000
_cell.length_c   1.000
_cell.angle_alpha   90.00
_cell.angle_beta   90.00
_cell.angle_gamma   90.00
#
_symmetry.space_group_name_H-M   'P 1'
#
loop_
_entity.id
_entity.type
_entity.pdbx_description
1 polymer ?
#
loop_
_entity_poly.entity_id
_entity_poly.type
_entity_poly.pdbx_seq_one_letter_code
_entity_poly.pdbx_strand_id
1 'polypeptide(L)'
;MKKNLLSRILCFLTVIALSLAMPTNAVAQTRDEIIHSSYFVAFGRYANAGELAYWRQNVGNRDIKQMVQNHKQYLASNQSEREQAVKRSFNDAFGWNPGSDELRQWSAKGQTYAEMMNYHINQWLNVYSDRKAHVIKQSYYKVFNRTADANELRYWMSQPTCSFVQLVAMHTTWKQQNQRTSKMGRMNPNIRDNGVSTAALSSGAAAGVVAAGGMNLISPSGGQVVAAGGLNVIAPGGGN
;
A
#
# COMPACT_ATOMS: atom_id res chain seq x y z
N MET A 1 31.85 -47.76 -13.90
CA MET A 1 31.47 -47.03 -12.66
C MET A 1 30.83 -45.65 -12.88
N LYS A 2 31.20 -44.84 -13.89
CA LYS A 2 30.65 -43.47 -14.08
C LYS A 2 29.14 -43.37 -14.37
N LYS A 3 28.52 -44.36 -15.03
CA LYS A 3 27.08 -44.33 -15.36
C LYS A 3 26.14 -44.45 -14.14
N ASN A 4 26.54 -45.17 -13.10
CA ASN A 4 25.73 -45.36 -11.89
C ASN A 4 25.70 -44.13 -10.97
N LEU A 5 26.70 -43.24 -11.07
CA LEU A 5 26.77 -42.02 -10.27
C LEU A 5 25.85 -40.92 -10.84
N LEU A 6 25.82 -40.76 -12.17
CA LEU A 6 24.95 -39.80 -12.86
C LEU A 6 23.45 -40.10 -12.67
N SER A 7 23.06 -41.38 -12.69
CA SER A 7 21.67 -41.77 -12.44
C SER A 7 21.20 -41.46 -11.01
N ARG A 8 22.11 -41.55 -10.03
CA ARG A 8 21.78 -41.25 -8.62
C ARG A 8 21.65 -39.75 -8.38
N ILE A 9 22.50 -38.93 -9.00
CA ILE A 9 22.43 -37.46 -8.91
C ILE A 9 21.15 -36.94 -9.58
N LEU A 10 20.76 -37.50 -10.73
CA LEU A 10 19.54 -37.09 -11.44
C LEU A 10 18.28 -37.41 -10.62
N CYS A 11 18.21 -38.60 -9.99
CA CYS A 11 17.10 -38.95 -9.09
C CYS A 11 17.00 -38.03 -7.87
N PHE A 12 18.13 -37.67 -7.25
CA PHE A 12 18.14 -36.75 -6.11
C PHE A 12 17.67 -35.34 -6.49
N LEU A 13 18.04 -34.83 -7.67
CA LEU A 13 17.57 -33.53 -8.17
C LEU A 13 16.06 -33.52 -8.46
N THR A 14 15.48 -34.61 -8.98
CA THR A 14 14.02 -34.71 -9.17
C THR A 14 13.23 -34.78 -7.86
N VAL A 15 13.78 -35.41 -6.81
CA VAL A 15 13.09 -35.47 -5.50
C VAL A 15 13.12 -34.11 -4.79
N ILE A 16 14.22 -33.35 -4.93
CA ILE A 16 14.31 -31.98 -4.37
C ILE A 16 13.42 -30.99 -5.16
N ALA A 17 13.27 -31.17 -6.47
CA ALA A 17 12.36 -30.34 -7.26
C ALA A 17 10.87 -30.60 -6.93
N LEU A 18 10.52 -31.83 -6.52
CA LEU A 18 9.13 -32.18 -6.16
C LEU A 18 8.72 -31.73 -4.75
N SER A 19 9.66 -31.64 -3.80
CA SER A 19 9.37 -31.19 -2.42
C SER A 19 9.21 -29.67 -2.30
N LEU A 20 9.61 -28.89 -3.31
CA LEU A 20 9.42 -27.44 -3.36
C LEU A 20 8.06 -27.00 -3.94
N ALA A 21 7.26 -27.94 -4.44
CA ALA A 21 5.92 -27.69 -4.98
C ALA A 21 4.80 -28.05 -3.98
N MET A 22 5.05 -27.89 -2.68
CA MET A 22 3.97 -27.96 -1.68
C MET A 22 3.00 -26.81 -1.98
N PRO A 23 1.73 -27.08 -2.32
CA PRO A 23 0.75 -26.02 -2.48
C PRO A 23 0.65 -25.29 -1.15
N THR A 24 1.11 -24.04 -1.12
CA THR A 24 0.87 -23.17 0.03
C THR A 24 -0.64 -23.07 0.16
N ASN A 25 -1.21 -23.71 1.18
CA ASN A 25 -2.64 -23.62 1.47
C ASN A 25 -2.95 -22.14 1.68
N ALA A 26 -3.51 -21.50 0.66
CA ALA A 26 -3.95 -20.13 0.75
C ALA A 26 -5.00 -20.09 1.85
N VAL A 27 -4.67 -19.42 2.96
CA VAL A 27 -5.63 -19.22 4.05
C VAL A 27 -6.84 -18.52 3.45
N ALA A 28 -8.01 -19.15 3.56
CA ALA A 28 -9.24 -18.58 3.05
C ALA A 28 -9.46 -17.20 3.67
N GLN A 29 -9.78 -16.21 2.84
CA GLN A 29 -10.03 -14.83 3.29
C GLN A 29 -11.17 -14.84 4.32
N THR A 30 -10.97 -14.18 5.45
CA THR A 30 -12.07 -14.00 6.41
C THR A 30 -13.07 -12.97 5.88
N ARG A 31 -14.34 -13.06 6.31
CA ARG A 31 -15.37 -12.07 5.92
C ARG A 31 -14.96 -10.65 6.32
N ASP A 32 -14.43 -10.49 7.54
CA ASP A 32 -13.99 -9.18 8.05
C ASP A 32 -12.88 -8.60 7.20
N GLU A 33 -11.95 -9.45 6.76
CA GLU A 33 -10.86 -9.04 5.90
C GLU A 33 -11.35 -8.60 4.52
N ILE A 34 -12.32 -9.31 3.93
CA ILE A 34 -12.96 -8.89 2.68
C ILE A 34 -13.58 -7.49 2.83
N ILE A 35 -14.32 -7.28 3.93
CA ILE A 35 -15.01 -6.02 4.23
C ILE A 35 -14.00 -4.88 4.45
N HIS A 36 -13.01 -5.07 5.31
CA HIS A 36 -12.01 -4.04 5.58
C HIS A 36 -11.18 -3.70 4.34
N SER A 37 -10.81 -4.71 3.54
CA SER A 37 -10.09 -4.53 2.29
C SER A 37 -10.89 -3.73 1.27
N SER A 38 -12.19 -4.05 1.10
CA SER A 38 -13.03 -3.34 0.14
C SER A 38 -13.28 -1.89 0.56
N TYR A 39 -13.48 -1.64 1.86
CA TYR A 39 -13.60 -0.29 2.41
C TYR A 39 -12.32 0.53 2.19
N PHE A 40 -11.15 -0.08 2.41
CA PHE A 40 -9.88 0.60 2.22
C PHE A 40 -9.66 0.98 0.75
N VAL A 41 -9.91 0.06 -0.18
CA VAL A 41 -9.79 0.31 -1.62
C VAL A 41 -10.78 1.38 -2.10
N ALA A 42 -12.02 1.32 -1.65
CA ALA A 42 -13.07 2.24 -2.09
C ALA A 42 -12.95 3.62 -1.44
N PHE A 43 -12.75 3.68 -0.12
CA PHE A 43 -12.94 4.89 0.69
C PHE A 43 -11.65 5.41 1.36
N GLY A 44 -10.56 4.65 1.34
CA GLY A 44 -9.32 5.01 2.04
C GLY A 44 -9.41 4.91 3.56
N ARG A 45 -10.35 4.12 4.08
CA ARG A 45 -10.55 3.90 5.52
C ARG A 45 -11.05 2.49 5.79
N TYR A 46 -11.05 2.07 7.04
CA TYR A 46 -11.74 0.85 7.44
C TYR A 46 -13.23 1.06 7.64
N ALA A 47 -13.98 -0.04 7.52
CA ALA A 47 -15.32 -0.14 8.07
C ALA A 47 -15.28 0.12 9.57
N ASN A 48 -16.18 0.96 10.06
CA ASN A 48 -16.41 1.11 11.50
C ASN A 48 -17.22 -0.09 12.05
N ALA A 49 -17.42 -0.14 13.37
CA ALA A 49 -18.11 -1.27 14.01
C ALA A 49 -19.53 -1.53 13.47
N GLY A 50 -20.30 -0.48 13.18
CA GLY A 50 -21.66 -0.61 12.65
C GLY A 50 -21.68 -1.10 11.20
N GLU A 51 -20.80 -0.56 10.37
CA GLU A 51 -20.61 -1.00 8.98
C GLU A 51 -20.14 -2.45 8.91
N LEU A 52 -19.20 -2.84 9.78
CA LEU A 52 -18.70 -4.21 9.86
C LEU A 52 -19.81 -5.18 10.30
N ALA A 53 -20.60 -4.82 11.32
CA ALA A 53 -21.75 -5.62 11.76
C ALA A 53 -22.78 -5.80 10.65
N TYR A 54 -23.11 -4.74 9.92
CA TYR A 54 -24.01 -4.79 8.76
C TYR A 54 -23.47 -5.75 7.69
N TRP A 55 -22.21 -5.59 7.28
CA TRP A 55 -21.66 -6.40 6.20
C TRP A 55 -21.42 -7.85 6.59
N ARG A 56 -21.16 -8.18 7.85
CA ARG A 56 -21.08 -9.58 8.30
C ARG A 56 -22.36 -10.38 8.01
N GLN A 57 -23.51 -9.71 8.05
CA GLN A 57 -24.81 -10.29 7.72
C GLN A 57 -25.13 -10.23 6.22
N ASN A 58 -24.55 -9.28 5.50
CA ASN A 58 -24.95 -8.95 4.13
C ASN A 58 -23.91 -9.29 3.05
N VAL A 59 -22.67 -9.64 3.40
CA VAL A 59 -21.58 -9.90 2.43
C VAL A 59 -21.89 -11.09 1.54
N GLY A 60 -22.53 -12.14 2.09
CA GLY A 60 -22.83 -13.38 1.36
C GLY A 60 -21.57 -14.07 0.87
N ASN A 61 -21.55 -14.44 -0.42
CA ASN A 61 -20.41 -15.06 -1.11
C ASN A 61 -19.58 -14.04 -1.91
N ARG A 62 -19.71 -12.74 -1.62
CA ARG A 62 -19.00 -11.71 -2.39
C ARG A 62 -17.51 -11.70 -2.08
N ASP A 63 -16.71 -11.56 -3.12
CA ASP A 63 -15.27 -11.29 -3.00
C ASP A 63 -14.97 -9.80 -2.83
N ILE A 64 -13.69 -9.46 -2.63
CA ILE A 64 -13.22 -8.06 -2.47
C ILE A 64 -13.59 -7.21 -3.69
N LYS A 65 -13.44 -7.74 -4.91
CA LYS A 65 -13.70 -7.00 -6.15
C LYS A 65 -15.18 -6.63 -6.26
N GLN A 66 -16.07 -7.59 -6.00
CA GLN A 66 -17.51 -7.37 -5.99
C GLN A 66 -17.91 -6.37 -4.89
N MET A 67 -17.31 -6.48 -3.71
CA MET A 67 -17.52 -5.51 -2.63
C MET A 67 -17.05 -4.10 -2.98
N VAL A 68 -15.91 -3.95 -3.65
CA VAL A 68 -15.43 -2.65 -4.15
C VAL A 68 -16.39 -2.06 -5.18
N GLN A 69 -16.95 -2.88 -6.09
CA GLN A 69 -17.95 -2.38 -7.04
C GLN A 69 -19.23 -1.90 -6.34
N ASN A 70 -19.70 -2.62 -5.32
CA ASN A 70 -20.83 -2.15 -4.49
C ASN A 70 -20.51 -0.80 -3.82
N HIS A 71 -19.32 -0.65 -3.25
CA HIS A 71 -18.90 0.60 -2.63
C HIS A 71 -18.74 1.75 -3.65
N LYS A 72 -18.31 1.45 -4.88
CA LYS A 72 -18.24 2.44 -5.96
C LYS A 72 -19.61 2.96 -6.35
N GLN A 73 -20.64 2.09 -6.39
CA GLN A 73 -22.02 2.52 -6.57
C GLN A 73 -22.50 3.41 -5.41
N TYR A 74 -22.15 3.06 -4.18
CA TYR A 74 -22.45 3.90 -3.01
C TYR A 74 -21.75 5.27 -3.08
N LEU A 75 -20.50 5.33 -3.53
CA LEU A 75 -19.80 6.61 -3.75
C LEU A 75 -20.54 7.51 -4.73
N ALA A 76 -21.17 6.94 -5.76
CA ALA A 76 -21.92 7.74 -6.73
C ALA A 76 -23.16 8.41 -6.10
N SER A 77 -23.86 7.71 -5.20
CA SER A 77 -25.07 8.22 -4.54
C SER A 77 -24.82 8.99 -3.25
N ASN A 78 -23.65 8.84 -2.61
CA ASN A 78 -23.31 9.54 -1.36
C ASN A 78 -22.24 10.61 -1.57
N GLN A 79 -22.66 11.88 -1.65
CA GLN A 79 -21.74 13.01 -1.82
C GLN A 79 -20.76 13.16 -0.64
N SER A 80 -21.21 12.98 0.59
CA SER A 80 -20.39 13.17 1.79
C SER A 80 -19.22 12.18 1.82
N GLU A 81 -19.48 10.88 1.63
CA GLU A 81 -18.40 9.87 1.62
C GLU A 81 -17.45 10.08 0.42
N ARG A 82 -17.98 10.50 -0.73
CA ARG A 82 -17.16 10.80 -1.90
C ARG A 82 -16.19 11.95 -1.66
N GLU A 83 -16.65 13.05 -1.08
CA GLU A 83 -15.77 14.16 -0.69
C GLU A 83 -14.73 13.74 0.36
N GLN A 84 -15.11 12.88 1.31
CA GLN A 84 -14.18 12.36 2.32
C GLN A 84 -13.11 11.43 1.70
N ALA A 85 -13.48 10.59 0.73
CA ALA A 85 -12.52 9.76 0.00
C ALA A 85 -11.51 10.60 -0.79
N VAL A 86 -11.95 11.70 -1.42
CA VAL A 86 -11.07 12.66 -2.11
C VAL A 86 -10.11 13.33 -1.10
N LYS A 87 -10.63 13.82 0.04
CA LYS A 87 -9.78 14.42 1.08
C LYS A 87 -8.74 13.45 1.61
N ARG A 88 -9.11 12.18 1.82
CA ARG A 88 -8.18 11.12 2.23
C ARG A 88 -7.10 10.89 1.17
N SER A 89 -7.47 10.75 -0.10
CA SER A 89 -6.47 10.52 -1.18
C SER A 89 -5.50 11.69 -1.32
N PHE A 90 -5.95 12.92 -1.17
CA PHE A 90 -5.08 14.10 -1.20
C PHE A 90 -4.13 14.17 0.00
N ASN A 91 -4.64 13.95 1.21
CA ASN A 91 -3.79 13.95 2.41
C ASN A 91 -2.74 12.83 2.35
N ASP A 92 -3.11 11.63 1.88
CA ASP A 92 -2.17 10.51 1.80
C ASP A 92 -1.17 10.66 0.65
N ALA A 93 -1.59 11.18 -0.51
CA ALA A 93 -0.72 11.39 -1.66
C ALA A 93 0.22 12.57 -1.46
N PHE A 94 -0.29 13.67 -0.89
CA PHE A 94 0.37 14.96 -0.94
C PHE A 94 0.71 15.55 0.44
N GLY A 95 -0.06 15.21 1.47
CA GLY A 95 0.09 15.78 2.82
C GLY A 95 -0.70 17.07 3.05
N TRP A 96 -1.65 17.40 2.16
CA TRP A 96 -2.55 18.55 2.31
C TRP A 96 -3.98 18.24 1.88
N ASN A 97 -4.92 19.08 2.30
CA ASN A 97 -6.31 19.01 1.88
C ASN A 97 -6.51 19.63 0.49
N PRO A 98 -7.39 19.07 -0.36
CA PRO A 98 -7.71 19.65 -1.65
C PRO A 98 -8.37 21.02 -1.50
N GLY A 99 -8.12 21.92 -2.45
CA GLY A 99 -8.91 23.15 -2.59
C GLY A 99 -10.37 22.87 -2.98
N SER A 100 -11.23 23.89 -2.92
CA SER A 100 -12.66 23.75 -3.26
C SER A 100 -12.89 23.28 -4.71
N ASP A 101 -12.12 23.80 -5.66
CA ASP A 101 -12.22 23.42 -7.07
C ASP A 101 -11.71 22.00 -7.33
N GLU A 102 -10.60 21.60 -6.68
CA GLU A 102 -10.09 20.23 -6.74
C GLU A 102 -11.11 19.26 -6.13
N LEU A 103 -11.66 19.59 -4.96
CA LEU A 103 -12.67 18.76 -4.30
C LEU A 103 -13.90 18.58 -5.20
N ARG A 104 -14.39 19.66 -5.84
CA ARG A 104 -15.51 19.59 -6.79
C ARG A 104 -15.16 18.73 -8.00
N GLN A 105 -13.99 18.95 -8.61
CA GLN A 105 -13.55 18.22 -9.80
C GLN A 105 -13.41 16.72 -9.52
N TRP A 106 -12.71 16.36 -8.45
CA TRP A 106 -12.45 14.96 -8.09
C TRP A 106 -13.69 14.24 -7.61
N SER A 107 -14.55 14.93 -6.86
CA SER A 107 -15.84 14.37 -6.43
C SER A 107 -16.78 14.13 -7.61
N ALA A 108 -16.65 14.84 -8.74
CA ALA A 108 -17.48 14.58 -9.91
C ALA A 108 -17.08 13.30 -10.68
N LYS A 109 -15.86 12.77 -10.48
CA LYS A 109 -15.35 11.61 -11.25
C LYS A 109 -15.86 10.26 -10.77
N GLY A 110 -16.43 10.17 -9.55
CA GLY A 110 -16.92 8.90 -9.00
C GLY A 110 -15.83 7.82 -8.84
N GLN A 111 -14.58 8.23 -8.66
CA GLN A 111 -13.45 7.33 -8.51
C GLN A 111 -13.31 6.82 -7.06
N THR A 112 -12.78 5.61 -6.91
CA THR A 112 -12.39 5.09 -5.60
C THR A 112 -11.14 5.77 -5.08
N TYR A 113 -10.91 5.69 -3.77
CA TYR A 113 -9.66 6.12 -3.16
C TYR A 113 -8.42 5.54 -3.87
N ALA A 114 -8.41 4.23 -4.17
CA ALA A 114 -7.29 3.59 -4.84
C ALA A 114 -7.06 4.13 -6.26
N GLU A 115 -8.13 4.36 -7.04
CA GLU A 115 -8.06 4.96 -8.37
C GLU A 115 -7.48 6.38 -8.32
N MET A 116 -7.90 7.18 -7.33
CA MET A 116 -7.38 8.54 -7.13
C MET A 116 -5.91 8.54 -6.70
N MET A 117 -5.52 7.71 -5.75
CA MET A 117 -4.12 7.55 -5.35
C MET A 117 -3.23 7.15 -6.53
N ASN A 118 -3.69 6.20 -7.35
CA ASN A 118 -2.95 5.77 -8.53
C ASN A 118 -2.73 6.91 -9.53
N TYR A 119 -3.76 7.74 -9.73
CA TYR A 119 -3.62 8.92 -10.57
C TYR A 119 -2.69 9.96 -9.95
N HIS A 120 -2.84 10.29 -8.67
CA HIS A 120 -1.99 11.27 -7.98
C HIS A 120 -0.51 10.92 -8.08
N ILE A 121 -0.15 9.64 -7.92
CA ILE A 121 1.25 9.23 -8.05
C ILE A 121 1.70 9.25 -9.50
N ASN A 122 1.00 8.54 -10.40
CA ASN A 122 1.51 8.30 -11.75
C ASN A 122 1.36 9.51 -12.68
N GLN A 123 0.35 10.34 -12.47
CA GLN A 123 0.04 11.47 -13.34
C GLN A 123 0.45 12.81 -12.72
N TRP A 124 0.57 12.91 -11.40
CA TRP A 124 0.99 14.17 -10.76
C TRP A 124 2.40 14.10 -10.21
N LEU A 125 2.67 13.25 -9.22
CA LEU A 125 3.99 13.23 -8.57
C LEU A 125 5.10 12.71 -9.50
N ASN A 126 4.79 11.79 -10.40
CA ASN A 126 5.77 11.25 -11.33
C ASN A 126 6.05 12.18 -12.52
N VAL A 127 5.14 13.10 -12.82
CA VAL A 127 5.23 14.02 -13.97
C VAL A 127 5.77 15.39 -13.55
N TYR A 128 5.31 15.91 -12.41
CA TYR A 128 5.64 17.25 -11.92
C TYR A 128 6.68 17.16 -10.81
N SER A 129 7.94 17.39 -11.17
CA SER A 129 9.10 17.28 -10.27
C SER A 129 9.05 18.28 -9.11
N ASP A 130 8.46 19.46 -9.32
CA ASP A 130 8.20 20.46 -8.29
C ASP A 130 7.21 19.95 -7.23
N ARG A 131 6.14 19.25 -7.64
CA ARG A 131 5.19 18.62 -6.71
C ARG A 131 5.83 17.50 -5.92
N LYS A 132 6.60 16.63 -6.57
CA LYS A 132 7.38 15.57 -5.90
C LYS A 132 8.33 16.16 -4.86
N ALA A 133 9.09 17.20 -5.23
CA ALA A 133 10.00 17.89 -4.32
C ALA A 133 9.26 18.53 -3.13
N HIS A 134 8.07 19.09 -3.36
CA HIS A 134 7.24 19.65 -2.30
C HIS A 134 6.77 18.58 -1.32
N VAL A 135 6.26 17.45 -1.80
CA VAL A 135 5.84 16.32 -0.96
C VAL A 135 6.98 15.78 -0.11
N ILE A 136 8.19 15.64 -0.69
CA ILE A 136 9.40 15.26 0.06
C ILE A 136 9.68 16.27 1.17
N LYS A 137 9.64 17.57 0.89
CA LYS A 137 9.89 18.59 1.92
C LYS A 137 8.84 18.56 3.04
N GLN A 138 7.56 18.34 2.69
CA GLN A 138 6.48 18.23 3.67
C GLN A 138 6.66 17.02 4.59
N SER A 139 7.05 15.86 4.06
CA SER A 139 7.29 14.68 4.90
C SER A 139 8.48 14.89 5.84
N TYR A 140 9.53 15.58 5.38
CA TYR A 140 10.65 15.99 6.24
C TYR A 140 10.20 16.91 7.37
N TYR A 141 9.39 17.92 7.06
CA TYR A 141 8.86 18.83 8.07
C TYR A 141 8.04 18.06 9.10
N LYS A 142 7.18 17.14 8.66
CA LYS A 142 6.34 16.30 9.54
C LYS A 142 7.17 15.42 10.49
N VAL A 143 8.26 14.81 10.01
CA VAL A 143 9.02 13.81 10.78
C VAL A 143 10.20 14.40 11.53
N PHE A 144 10.94 15.30 10.91
CA PHE A 144 12.19 15.88 11.43
C PHE A 144 12.05 17.31 11.92
N ASN A 145 10.89 17.96 11.73
CA ASN A 145 10.65 19.38 12.07
C ASN A 145 11.64 20.34 11.38
N ARG A 146 12.07 19.98 10.16
CA ARG A 146 12.93 20.80 9.27
C ARG A 146 12.64 20.43 7.82
N THR A 147 13.10 21.22 6.86
CA THR A 147 13.08 20.85 5.45
C THR A 147 14.26 19.93 5.11
N ALA A 148 14.12 19.16 4.02
CA ALA A 148 15.22 18.40 3.44
C ALA A 148 16.30 19.38 2.92
N ASP A 149 17.57 19.08 3.16
CA ASP A 149 18.67 19.82 2.55
C ASP A 149 18.83 19.47 1.05
N ALA A 150 19.77 20.12 0.37
CA ALA A 150 19.97 19.91 -1.08
C ALA A 150 20.41 18.49 -1.44
N ASN A 151 21.19 17.81 -0.59
CA ASN A 151 21.68 16.46 -0.85
C ASN A 151 20.59 15.43 -0.56
N GLU A 152 19.85 15.61 0.52
CA GLU A 152 18.67 14.82 0.87
C GLU A 152 17.57 14.93 -0.19
N LEU A 153 17.26 16.15 -0.62
CA LEU A 153 16.28 16.35 -1.68
C LEU A 153 16.73 15.70 -2.98
N ARG A 154 18.01 15.84 -3.36
CA ARG A 154 18.57 15.18 -4.54
C ARG A 154 18.45 13.65 -4.45
N TYR A 155 18.74 13.08 -3.28
CA TYR A 155 18.59 11.65 -3.04
C TYR A 155 17.15 11.18 -3.23
N TRP A 156 16.17 11.84 -2.61
CA TRP A 156 14.76 11.43 -2.72
C TRP A 156 14.16 11.68 -4.10
N MET A 157 14.64 12.70 -4.80
CA MET A 157 14.23 12.97 -6.19
C MET A 157 14.69 11.86 -7.15
N SER A 158 15.81 11.19 -6.88
CA SER A 158 16.29 10.05 -7.68
C SER A 158 15.66 8.71 -7.33
N GLN A 159 14.94 8.61 -6.20
CA GLN A 159 14.16 7.42 -5.87
C GLN A 159 12.88 7.35 -6.72
N PRO A 160 12.27 6.16 -6.88
CA PRO A 160 10.94 6.08 -7.48
C PRO A 160 9.93 6.90 -6.67
N THR A 161 8.87 7.32 -7.35
CA THR A 161 7.89 8.25 -6.80
C THR A 161 7.08 7.62 -5.67
N CYS A 162 7.11 8.26 -4.50
CA CYS A 162 6.34 7.88 -3.32
C CYS A 162 5.27 8.93 -2.98
N SER A 163 4.17 8.45 -2.38
CA SER A 163 3.19 9.32 -1.73
C SER A 163 3.76 9.96 -0.45
N PHE A 164 3.11 11.03 0.02
CA PHE A 164 3.41 11.66 1.30
C PHE A 164 3.41 10.64 2.45
N VAL A 165 2.38 9.80 2.52
CA VAL A 165 2.24 8.83 3.61
C VAL A 165 3.35 7.76 3.61
N GLN A 166 3.80 7.33 2.42
CA GLN A 166 4.96 6.45 2.28
C GLN A 166 6.25 7.14 2.72
N LEU A 167 6.45 8.40 2.30
CA LEU A 167 7.63 9.17 2.68
C LEU A 167 7.69 9.39 4.19
N VAL A 168 6.57 9.73 4.84
CA VAL A 168 6.49 9.82 6.30
C VAL A 168 6.87 8.49 6.95
N ALA A 169 6.37 7.35 6.46
CA ALA A 169 6.74 6.05 7.02
C ALA A 169 8.24 5.73 6.87
N MET A 170 8.82 5.99 5.68
CA MET A 170 10.25 5.83 5.42
C MET A 170 11.09 6.75 6.30
N HIS A 171 10.73 8.03 6.39
CA HIS A 171 11.43 9.03 7.19
C HIS A 171 11.34 8.75 8.68
N THR A 172 10.20 8.31 9.20
CA THR A 172 10.10 8.01 10.65
C THR A 172 10.96 6.80 10.99
N THR A 173 10.96 5.78 10.13
CA THR A 173 11.83 4.63 10.32
C THR A 173 13.29 5.02 10.23
N TRP A 174 13.64 5.89 9.28
CA TRP A 174 14.97 6.46 9.20
C TRP A 174 15.34 7.15 10.51
N LYS A 175 14.47 8.02 11.02
CA LYS A 175 14.67 8.73 12.27
C LYS A 175 14.90 7.77 13.43
N GLN A 176 14.14 6.68 13.52
CA GLN A 176 14.29 5.66 14.57
C GLN A 176 15.60 4.88 14.44
N GLN A 177 15.98 4.44 13.23
CA GLN A 177 17.19 3.64 12.98
C GLN A 177 18.48 4.47 13.09
N ASN A 178 18.42 5.76 12.73
CA ASN A 178 19.58 6.64 12.63
C ASN A 178 19.62 7.75 13.70
N GLN A 179 18.97 7.58 14.86
CA GLN A 179 19.04 8.55 15.97
C GLN A 179 20.48 8.88 16.41
N ARG A 180 21.47 8.05 16.07
CA ARG A 180 22.88 8.26 16.43
C ARG A 180 23.79 8.78 15.30
N THR A 181 23.40 8.66 14.03
CA THR A 181 24.26 9.08 12.90
C THR A 181 23.40 9.55 11.74
N SER A 182 23.52 10.83 11.37
CA SER A 182 22.79 11.46 10.25
C SER A 182 23.20 10.94 8.84
N LYS A 183 23.53 9.65 8.70
CA LYS A 183 23.93 9.04 7.43
C LYS A 183 22.74 8.31 6.80
N MET A 184 22.49 8.55 5.50
CA MET A 184 21.49 7.83 4.72
C MET A 184 21.98 6.41 4.42
N GLY A 185 21.47 5.43 5.15
CA GLY A 185 21.63 4.00 4.86
C GLY A 185 20.39 3.42 4.16
N ARG A 186 20.48 2.15 3.72
CA ARG A 186 19.31 1.41 3.19
C ARG A 186 18.26 1.28 4.30
N MET A 187 17.10 1.90 4.10
CA MET A 187 16.02 1.94 5.09
C MET A 187 15.04 0.78 4.89
N ASN A 188 14.53 0.26 6.00
CA ASN A 188 13.43 -0.71 5.99
C ASN A 188 12.27 -0.16 6.86
N PRO A 189 11.23 0.44 6.25
CA PRO A 189 10.21 1.15 7.01
C PRO A 189 9.37 0.27 7.95
N ASN A 190 9.29 0.64 9.22
CA ASN A 190 8.32 0.15 10.19
C ASN A 190 7.09 1.05 10.13
N ILE A 191 6.02 0.60 9.47
CA ILE A 191 4.87 1.45 9.18
C ILE A 191 3.86 1.49 10.36
N ARG A 192 3.94 0.56 11.33
CA ARG A 192 3.00 0.44 12.46
C ARG A 192 3.06 1.61 13.46
N ASP A 193 4.22 2.25 13.61
CA ASP A 193 4.43 3.26 14.65
C ASP A 193 4.14 4.71 14.19
N ASN A 194 3.67 4.91 12.95
CA ASN A 194 3.76 6.20 12.28
C ASN A 194 2.44 6.94 12.08
N GLY A 195 1.34 6.47 12.68
CA GLY A 195 0.00 7.05 12.47
C GLY A 195 -0.50 6.93 11.03
N VAL A 196 0.14 6.07 10.23
CA VAL A 196 -0.27 5.72 8.86
C VAL A 196 -1.30 4.59 8.95
N SER A 197 -2.46 4.77 8.32
CA SER A 197 -3.47 3.71 8.23
C SER A 197 -2.96 2.59 7.34
N THR A 198 -2.40 1.53 7.93
CA THR A 198 -1.99 0.31 7.21
C THR A 198 -2.94 -0.83 7.45
N ALA A 199 -3.17 -1.68 6.43
CA ALA A 199 -3.90 -2.93 6.56
C ALA A 199 -2.98 -4.12 6.69
N ALA A 200 -3.09 -4.86 7.79
CA ALA A 200 -2.54 -6.20 7.81
C ALA A 200 -3.49 -7.11 7.03
N LEU A 201 -3.13 -7.44 5.80
CA LEU A 201 -3.89 -8.39 4.96
C LEU A 201 -3.13 -9.71 4.84
N SER A 202 -3.88 -10.80 4.85
CA SER A 202 -3.50 -12.12 4.36
C SER A 202 -3.10 -12.03 2.89
N SER A 203 -2.29 -13.00 2.44
CA SER A 203 -1.86 -13.08 1.04
C SER A 203 -3.05 -13.16 0.07
N GLY A 204 -4.11 -13.88 0.46
CA GLY A 204 -5.34 -13.97 -0.31
C GLY A 204 -6.03 -12.62 -0.45
N ALA A 205 -6.23 -11.89 0.65
CA ALA A 205 -6.88 -10.58 0.61
C ALA A 205 -6.06 -9.54 -0.13
N ALA A 206 -4.73 -9.60 0.02
CA ALA A 206 -3.83 -8.79 -0.78
C ALA A 206 -4.04 -9.03 -2.28
N ALA A 207 -4.03 -10.28 -2.74
CA ALA A 207 -4.29 -10.59 -4.15
C ALA A 207 -5.65 -10.06 -4.62
N GLY A 208 -6.69 -10.17 -3.79
CA GLY A 208 -8.02 -9.63 -4.08
C GLY A 208 -8.06 -8.10 -4.17
N VAL A 209 -7.31 -7.39 -3.32
CA VAL A 209 -7.16 -5.93 -3.38
C VAL A 209 -6.48 -5.51 -4.67
N VAL A 210 -5.40 -6.16 -5.08
CA VAL A 210 -4.73 -5.87 -6.36
C VAL A 210 -5.69 -6.10 -7.53
N ALA A 211 -6.39 -7.24 -7.53
CA ALA A 211 -7.37 -7.57 -8.56
C ALA A 211 -8.56 -6.60 -8.60
N ALA A 212 -8.90 -5.95 -7.48
CA ALA A 212 -9.93 -4.92 -7.39
C ALA A 212 -9.46 -3.52 -7.79
N GLY A 213 -8.22 -3.36 -8.27
CA GLY A 213 -7.65 -2.08 -8.68
C GLY A 213 -6.91 -1.34 -7.56
N GLY A 214 -6.66 -2.00 -6.42
CA GLY A 214 -5.68 -1.52 -5.44
C GLY A 214 -4.27 -1.57 -6.02
N MET A 215 -3.44 -0.56 -5.75
CA MET A 215 -2.04 -0.55 -6.19
C MET A 215 -1.18 -1.59 -5.44
N ASN A 216 -0.03 -1.93 -6.07
CA ASN A 216 0.95 -2.95 -5.66
C ASN A 216 1.12 -3.13 -4.14
N LEU A 217 1.00 -4.39 -3.74
CA LEU A 217 1.12 -4.90 -2.39
C LEU A 217 2.37 -5.77 -2.30
N ILE A 218 3.11 -5.69 -1.20
CA ILE A 218 4.25 -6.58 -0.95
C ILE A 218 4.12 -7.17 0.43
N SER A 219 4.13 -8.49 0.50
CA SER A 219 4.35 -9.25 1.72
C SER A 219 5.11 -10.53 1.36
N PRO A 220 6.38 -10.68 1.77
CA PRO A 220 7.07 -11.96 1.71
C PRO A 220 6.96 -12.76 3.03
N SER A 221 6.41 -12.21 4.12
CA SER A 221 6.46 -12.90 5.43
C SER A 221 5.48 -12.40 6.52
N GLY A 222 4.38 -11.72 6.17
CA GLY A 222 3.30 -11.40 7.11
C GLY A 222 2.98 -9.91 7.28
N GLY A 223 1.99 -9.46 6.51
CA GLY A 223 0.90 -8.63 7.05
C GLY A 223 1.15 -7.14 7.28
N GLN A 224 1.54 -6.38 6.24
CA GLN A 224 1.26 -4.92 6.15
C GLN A 224 1.07 -4.44 4.70
N VAL A 225 0.03 -3.64 4.49
CA VAL A 225 -0.35 -2.95 3.25
C VAL A 225 -0.12 -1.46 3.44
N VAL A 226 0.62 -0.87 2.50
CA VAL A 226 0.67 0.57 2.31
C VAL A 226 0.10 0.85 0.94
N ALA A 227 -1.06 1.50 0.88
CA ALA A 227 -1.45 2.14 -0.36
C ALA A 227 -0.47 3.28 -0.60
N ALA A 228 0.41 3.10 -1.59
CA ALA A 228 0.26 3.79 -2.86
C ALA A 228 1.60 4.10 -3.53
N GLY A 229 1.86 3.52 -4.71
CA GLY A 229 2.92 4.00 -5.60
C GLY A 229 4.25 3.28 -5.44
N GLY A 230 4.54 2.38 -6.36
CA GLY A 230 5.84 2.36 -7.06
C GLY A 230 7.12 2.05 -6.28
N LEU A 231 7.10 1.64 -5.01
CA LEU A 231 8.32 1.19 -4.33
C LEU A 231 8.15 -0.13 -3.59
N ASN A 232 9.06 -1.05 -3.92
CA ASN A 232 9.19 -2.31 -3.21
C ASN A 232 9.73 -2.07 -1.80
N VAL A 233 8.99 -2.42 -0.75
CA VAL A 233 9.58 -2.61 0.58
C VAL A 233 9.64 -4.09 0.91
N ILE A 234 10.88 -4.55 0.99
CA ILE A 234 11.34 -5.91 1.26
C ILE A 234 11.31 -6.14 2.77
N ALA A 235 10.76 -7.27 3.21
CA ALA A 235 10.82 -7.70 4.61
C ALA A 235 12.27 -7.96 5.08
N PRO A 236 12.61 -7.69 6.35
CA PRO A 236 13.78 -8.30 6.96
C PRO A 236 13.45 -9.77 7.28
N GLY A 237 14.24 -10.71 6.77
CA GLY A 237 14.14 -12.13 7.15
C GLY A 237 13.52 -13.04 6.08
N GLY A 238 14.20 -13.18 4.95
CA GLY A 238 14.27 -14.49 4.30
C GLY A 238 15.43 -15.23 4.97
N GLY A 239 15.12 -16.05 5.97
CA GLY A 239 16.09 -17.00 6.50
C GLY A 239 16.44 -18.02 5.42
N ASN A 240 17.73 -18.18 5.16
CA ASN A 240 18.32 -19.48 4.90
C ASN A 240 19.03 -19.89 6.19
#